data_AF-A0A1I5F4S4-F1
#
_entry.id   AF-A0A1I5F4S4-F1
#
_cell.length_a   1.000
_cell.length_b   1.000
_cell.length_c   1.000
_cell.angle_alpha   90.00
_cell.angle_beta   90.00
_cell.angle_gamma   90.00
#
_symmetry.space_group_name_H-M   'P 1'
#
loop_
_entity.id
_entity.type
_entity.pdbx_description
1 polymer ?
#
loop_
_entity_poly.entity_id
_entity_poly.type
_entity_poly.pdbx_seq_one_letter_code
_entity_poly.pdbx_strand_id
1 'polypeptide(L)'
;MTVVYALVLAMLTVGGLLTLWRLLQGPTTLDRIAALDVFMVLIVAAAAVYAAIYSDGTNIPLLAAVALIALVGTATAARLVERWERHR
;
A
#
# COMPACT_ATOMS: atom_id res chain seq x y z
N MET A 1 -14.38 -6.57 -20.74
CA MET A 1 -13.40 -6.58 -19.63
C MET A 1 -12.73 -5.23 -19.41
N THR A 2 -12.49 -4.42 -20.45
CA THR A 2 -11.88 -3.08 -20.33
C THR A 2 -12.60 -2.13 -19.36
N VAL A 3 -13.93 -2.10 -19.36
CA VAL A 3 -14.72 -1.24 -18.45
C VAL A 3 -14.48 -1.60 -16.98
N VAL A 4 -14.36 -2.90 -16.67
CA VAL A 4 -14.09 -3.37 -15.29
C VAL A 4 -12.71 -2.90 -14.85
N TYR A 5 -11.68 -3.06 -15.70
CA TYR A 5 -10.34 -2.58 -15.38
C TYR A 5 -10.27 -1.06 -15.19
N ALA A 6 -10.98 -0.30 -16.02
CA ALA A 6 -11.05 1.15 -15.89
C ALA A 6 -11.69 1.58 -14.56
N LEU A 7 -12.79 0.93 -14.15
CA LEU A 7 -13.44 1.20 -12.87
C LEU A 7 -12.54 0.85 -11.68
N VAL A 8 -11.88 -0.32 -11.73
CA VAL A 8 -10.97 -0.73 -10.65
C VAL A 8 -9.79 0.23 -10.54
N LEU A 9 -9.15 0.62 -11.65
CA LEU A 9 -8.06 1.59 -11.64
C LEU A 9 -8.51 2.96 -11.14
N ALA A 10 -9.71 3.42 -11.52
CA ALA A 10 -10.28 4.66 -10.99
C ALA A 10 -10.48 4.58 -9.47
N MET A 11 -11.06 3.49 -8.95
CA MET A 11 -11.24 3.28 -7.51
C MET A 11 -9.91 3.22 -6.76
N LEU A 12 -8.90 2.52 -7.32
CA LEU A 12 -7.55 2.47 -6.74
C LEU A 12 -6.88 3.84 -6.72
N THR A 13 -7.07 4.64 -7.77
CA THR A 13 -6.52 6.01 -7.85
C THR A 13 -7.16 6.90 -6.79
N VAL A 14 -8.49 6.85 -6.66
CA VAL A 14 -9.23 7.58 -5.62
C VAL A 14 -8.78 7.14 -4.23
N GLY A 15 -8.69 5.83 -3.98
CA GLY A 15 -8.16 5.29 -2.73
C GLY A 15 -6.74 5.77 -2.46
N GLY A 16 -5.89 5.78 -3.48
CA GLY A 16 -4.50 6.24 -3.40
C GLY A 16 -4.43 7.69 -2.96
N LEU A 17 -5.20 8.57 -3.60
CA LEU A 17 -5.29 9.99 -3.23
C LEU A 17 -5.78 10.19 -1.80
N LEU A 18 -6.80 9.44 -1.37
CA LEU A 18 -7.32 9.51 0.00
C LEU A 18 -6.27 9.06 1.04
N THR A 19 -5.55 7.97 0.75
CA THR A 19 -4.47 7.50 1.64
C THR A 19 -3.29 8.46 1.68
N LEU A 20 -2.95 9.08 0.55
CA LEU A 20 -1.91 10.11 0.48
C LEU A 20 -2.30 11.34 1.30
N TRP A 21 -3.56 11.75 1.22
CA TRP A 21 -4.07 12.84 2.05
C TRP A 21 -4.00 12.51 3.54
N ARG A 22 -4.39 11.29 3.93
CA ARG A 22 -4.27 10.81 5.31
C ARG A 22 -2.82 10.73 5.80
N LEU A 23 -1.90 10.28 4.94
CA LEU A 23 -0.46 10.23 5.24
C LEU A 23 0.10 11.62 5.58
N LEU A 24 -0.36 12.67 4.89
CA LEU A 24 0.08 14.05 5.12
C LEU A 24 -0.55 14.68 6.36
N GLN A 25 -1.85 14.44 6.61
CA GLN A 25 -2.56 15.04 7.74
C GLN A 25 -2.54 14.23 9.04
N GLY A 26 -2.10 12.97 9.00
CA GLY A 26 -2.16 12.06 10.14
C GLY A 26 -1.57 12.66 11.43
N PRO A 27 -2.31 12.66 12.56
CA PRO A 27 -1.92 13.33 13.81
C PRO A 27 -0.83 12.57 14.56
N THR A 28 -0.76 11.25 14.42
CA THR A 28 0.23 10.40 15.10
C THR A 28 1.19 9.77 14.10
N THR A 29 2.43 9.49 14.53
CA THR A 29 3.42 8.79 13.71
C THR A 29 2.91 7.40 13.29
N LEU A 30 2.16 6.73 14.16
CA LEU A 30 1.58 5.42 13.89
C LEU A 30 0.51 5.49 12.78
N ASP A 31 -0.36 6.51 12.78
CA ASP A 31 -1.37 6.71 11.73
C ASP A 31 -0.73 6.97 10.36
N ARG A 32 0.38 7.74 10.35
CA ARG A 32 1.16 7.97 9.13
C ARG A 32 1.81 6.68 8.62
N ILE A 33 2.39 5.87 9.50
CA ILE A 33 2.99 4.57 9.14
C ILE A 33 1.91 3.63 8.55
N ALA A 34 0.73 3.57 9.19
CA ALA A 34 -0.38 2.77 8.68
C ALA A 34 -0.90 3.29 7.32
N ALA A 35 -1.01 4.62 7.15
CA ALA A 35 -1.42 5.20 5.87
C ALA A 35 -0.42 4.90 4.74
N LEU A 36 0.88 4.89 5.04
CA LEU A 36 1.92 4.51 4.08
C LEU A 36 1.82 3.04 3.67
N ASP A 37 1.52 2.14 4.61
CA ASP A 37 1.32 0.72 4.33
C ASP A 37 0.14 0.48 3.39
N VAL A 38 -1.00 1.10 3.68
CA VAL A 38 -2.19 1.01 2.82
C VAL A 38 -1.90 1.59 1.44
N PHE A 39 -1.16 2.70 1.34
CA PHE A 39 -0.75 3.26 0.06
C PHE A 39 0.11 2.27 -0.75
N MET A 40 1.05 1.59 -0.10
CA MET A 40 1.87 0.56 -0.74
C MET A 40 1.03 -0.63 -1.25
N VAL A 41 0.04 -1.06 -0.47
CA VAL A 41 -0.91 -2.11 -0.88
C VAL A 41 -1.70 -1.68 -2.12
N LEU A 42 -2.13 -0.41 -2.20
CA LEU A 42 -2.83 0.11 -3.37
C LEU A 42 -1.96 0.13 -4.64
N ILE A 43 -0.67 0.43 -4.51
CA ILE A 43 0.29 0.34 -5.63
C ILE A 43 0.43 -1.10 -6.12
N VAL A 44 0.58 -2.06 -5.20
CA VAL A 44 0.67 -3.48 -5.56
C VAL A 44 -0.62 -3.95 -6.24
N ALA A 45 -1.78 -3.53 -5.74
CA ALA A 45 -3.07 -3.85 -6.36
C ALA A 45 -3.19 -3.27 -7.78
N ALA A 46 -2.75 -2.01 -8.00
CA ALA A 46 -2.75 -1.40 -9.33
C ALA A 46 -1.83 -2.15 -10.30
N ALA A 47 -0.65 -2.58 -9.83
CA ALA A 47 0.27 -3.37 -10.63
C ALA A 47 -0.26 -4.79 -10.93
N ALA A 48 -1.03 -5.39 -10.00
CA ALA A 48 -1.72 -6.65 -10.25
C ALA A 48 -2.81 -6.51 -11.33
N VAL A 49 -3.56 -5.40 -11.34
CA VAL A 49 -4.52 -5.09 -12.41
C VAL A 49 -3.80 -4.90 -13.74
N TYR A 50 -2.62 -4.26 -13.74
CA TYR A 50 -1.79 -4.15 -14.94
C TYR A 50 -1.37 -5.53 -15.47
N ALA A 51 -0.88 -6.43 -14.61
CA ALA A 51 -0.57 -7.81 -15.01
C ALA A 51 -1.79 -8.54 -15.61
N ALA A 52 -2.98 -8.34 -15.02
CA ALA A 52 -4.22 -8.92 -15.52
C ALA A 52 -4.64 -8.38 -16.90
N ILE A 53 -4.44 -7.07 -17.17
CA ILE A 53 -4.74 -6.47 -18.48
C ILE A 53 -3.89 -7.08 -19.59
N TYR A 54 -2.59 -7.30 -19.32
CA TYR A 54 -1.64 -7.84 -20.30
C TYR A 54 -1.66 -9.37 -20.38
N SER A 55 -2.42 -10.03 -19.49
CA SER A 55 -2.47 -11.48 -19.36
C SER A 55 -1.08 -12.11 -19.18
N ASP A 56 -0.16 -11.35 -18.56
CA ASP A 56 1.21 -11.76 -18.29
C ASP A 56 1.44 -11.79 -16.77
N GLY A 57 1.56 -13.00 -16.23
CA GLY A 57 1.74 -13.27 -14.81
C GLY A 57 3.20 -13.28 -14.36
N THR A 58 4.17 -12.98 -15.22
CA THR A 58 5.61 -13.08 -14.90
C THR A 58 6.01 -12.24 -13.69
N ASN A 59 5.33 -11.10 -13.48
CA ASN A 59 5.61 -10.19 -12.38
C ASN A 59 4.88 -10.53 -11.07
N ILE A 60 3.97 -11.53 -11.05
CA ILE A 60 3.21 -11.89 -9.84
C ILE A 60 4.11 -12.26 -8.65
N PRO A 61 5.19 -13.05 -8.81
CA PRO A 61 6.11 -13.33 -7.71
C PRO A 61 6.81 -12.08 -7.18
N LEU A 62 7.16 -11.14 -8.06
CA LEU A 62 7.76 -9.85 -7.68
C LEU A 62 6.77 -9.02 -6.85
N LEU A 63 5.50 -8.94 -7.29
CA LEU A 63 4.44 -8.24 -6.56
C LEU A 63 4.23 -8.84 -5.16
N ALA A 64 4.25 -10.17 -5.06
CA ALA A 64 4.16 -10.86 -3.78
C ALA A 64 5.35 -10.52 -2.86
N ALA A 65 6.57 -10.51 -3.39
CA ALA A 65 7.76 -10.12 -2.63
C ALA A 65 7.66 -8.67 -2.11
N VAL A 66 7.24 -7.73 -2.95
CA VAL A 66 7.04 -6.32 -2.54
C VAL A 66 5.98 -6.20 -1.45
N ALA A 67 4.85 -6.91 -1.56
CA ALA A 67 3.81 -6.90 -0.55
C ALA A 67 4.31 -7.41 0.81
N LEU A 68 5.11 -8.48 0.81
CA LEU A 68 5.71 -9.03 2.02
C LEU A 68 6.71 -8.05 2.65
N ILE A 69 7.56 -7.40 1.83
CA ILE A 69 8.52 -6.41 2.30
C ILE A 69 7.79 -5.21 2.93
N ALA A 70 6.73 -4.72 2.28
CA ALA A 70 5.92 -3.63 2.81
C ALA A 70 5.35 -3.98 4.19
N LEU A 71 4.69 -5.14 4.31
CA LEU A 71 4.11 -5.63 5.57
C LEU A 71 5.16 -5.75 6.69
N VAL A 72 6.33 -6.32 6.38
CA VAL A 72 7.42 -6.49 7.34
C VAL A 72 8.00 -5.14 7.75
N GLY A 73 8.16 -4.21 6.80
CA GLY A 73 8.64 -2.85 7.05
C GLY A 73 7.73 -2.10 8.01
N THR A 74 6.42 -2.13 7.76
CA THR A 74 5.40 -1.48 8.60
C THR A 74 5.35 -2.09 10.01
N ALA A 75 5.36 -3.42 10.14
CA ALA A 75 5.37 -4.10 11.44
C ALA A 75 6.63 -3.76 12.26
N THR A 76 7.77 -3.60 11.58
CA THR A 76 9.03 -3.22 12.23
C THR A 76 9.02 -1.76 12.67
N ALA A 77 8.48 -0.86 11.84
CA ALA A 77 8.31 0.54 12.18
C ALA A 77 7.35 0.73 13.39
N ALA A 78 6.24 -0.01 13.44
CA ALA A 78 5.31 0.01 14.56
C ALA A 78 5.98 -0.43 15.87
N ARG A 79 6.71 -1.56 15.86
CA ARG A 79 7.48 -2.05 17.02
C ARG A 79 8.55 -1.07 17.46
N LEU A 80 9.17 -0.36 16.51
CA LEU A 80 10.16 0.65 16.83
C LEU A 80 9.51 1.80 17.59
N VAL A 81 8.41 2.36 17.08
CA VAL A 81 7.65 3.44 17.74
C VAL A 81 7.25 3.06 19.17
N GLU A 82 6.74 1.84 19.37
CA GLU A 82 6.38 1.31 20.70
C GLU A 82 7.57 1.29 21.68
N ARG A 83 8.77 0.93 21.21
CA ARG A 83 9.98 0.95 22.05
C ARG A 83 10.37 2.37 22.48
N TRP A 84 10.16 3.37 21.64
CA TRP A 84 10.49 4.77 21.97
C TRP A 84 9.55 5.33 23.04
N GLU A 85 8.28 4.97 23.02
CA GLU A 85 7.30 5.36 24.04
C GLU A 85 7.63 4.79 25.43
N ARG A 86 8.22 3.59 25.49
CA ARG A 86 8.57 2.94 26.76
C ARG A 86 9.75 3.60 27.50
N HIS A 87 10.49 4.50 26.85
CA HIS A 87 11.63 5.22 27.44
C HIS A 87 11.32 6.67 27.80
N ARG A 88 10.07 7.11 27.61
CA ARG A 88 9.59 8.44 27.96
C ARG A 88 8.62 8.34 29.13
#